data_AF-A0A920RFU3-F1
#
_entry.id   AF-A0A920RFU3-F1
#
_cell.length_a   1.000
_cell.length_b   1.000
_cell.length_c   1.000
_cell.angle_alpha   90.00
_cell.angle_beta   90.00
_cell.angle_gamma   90.00
#
_symmetry.space_group_name_H-M   'P 1'
#
loop_
_entity.id
_entity.type
_entity.pdbx_description
1 polymer ?
#
loop_
_entity_poly.entity_id
_entity_poly.type
_entity_poly.pdbx_seq_one_letter_code
_entity_poly.pdbx_strand_id
1 'polypeptide(L)'
;MIEYIQSTLSTWPHLLPMLPQLIVSGIAIGMLYALIALSMTILYRATTVVNFGHGDLVMLGAYALFILLPMVTFNVALESSALHTLTSFVPPYLIALLLALAVLFAIGYILHRVFIWPILKGPHLSLALMAIAVGYALRGVIRKEYGKEILQMPRPFEDHAYEVMNINGMGTYLTLDEITFCGVVLVMLLVSYIVFTKTRFGQIVQAMFQTQRGSSLVGINVMYYNNLIWGGWLFIGCSRRRNARPHASP
;
A
#
# COMPACT_ATOMS: atom_id res chain seq x y z
N MET A 1 2.94 30.11 41.20
CA MET A 1 2.25 28.80 41.16
C MET A 1 0.75 28.96 40.89
N ILE A 2 0.03 29.84 41.59
CA ILE A 2 -1.41 30.11 41.35
C ILE A 2 -1.67 30.75 39.97
N GLU A 3 -0.85 31.70 39.53
CA GLU A 3 -0.96 32.29 38.16
C GLU A 3 -0.74 31.27 37.04
N TYR A 4 0.16 30.29 37.23
CA TYR A 4 0.38 29.22 36.25
C TYR A 4 -0.88 28.34 36.11
N ILE A 5 -1.51 28.00 37.24
CA ILE A 5 -2.76 27.23 37.27
C ILE A 5 -3.90 28.03 36.62
N GLN A 6 -4.00 29.34 36.87
CA GLN A 6 -5.00 30.20 36.23
C GLN A 6 -4.78 30.38 34.72
N SER A 7 -3.52 30.54 34.28
CA SER A 7 -3.18 30.60 32.85
C SER A 7 -3.45 29.27 32.13
N THR A 8 -3.29 28.14 32.84
CA THR A 8 -3.66 26.84 32.30
C THR A 8 -5.18 26.74 32.24
N LEU A 9 -5.90 27.08 33.31
CA LEU A 9 -7.37 27.04 33.37
C LEU A 9 -8.06 27.91 32.31
N SER A 10 -7.48 29.06 31.95
CA SER A 10 -8.05 29.95 30.93
C SER A 10 -7.94 29.38 29.51
N THR A 11 -7.01 28.47 29.24
CA THR A 11 -6.85 27.86 27.90
C THR A 11 -7.82 26.71 27.59
N TRP A 12 -8.37 26.03 28.61
CA TRP A 12 -9.32 24.91 28.45
C TRP A 12 -10.54 25.20 27.57
N PRO A 13 -11.24 26.35 27.69
CA PRO A 13 -12.36 26.65 26.82
C PRO A 13 -11.98 26.76 25.34
N HIS A 14 -10.71 26.99 25.01
CA HIS A 14 -10.20 27.02 23.63
C HIS A 14 -9.75 25.64 23.15
N LEU A 15 -9.29 24.77 24.06
CA LEU A 15 -8.85 23.40 23.73
C LEU A 15 -10.03 22.44 23.49
N LEU A 16 -11.09 22.56 24.28
CA LEU A 16 -12.30 21.73 24.15
C LEU A 16 -12.88 21.71 22.72
N PRO A 17 -13.04 22.84 22.01
CA PRO A 17 -13.50 22.84 20.62
C PRO A 17 -12.45 22.37 19.60
N MET A 18 -11.16 22.24 19.97
CA MET A 18 -10.12 21.66 19.09
C MET A 18 -10.02 20.14 19.20
N LEU A 19 -10.57 19.54 20.27
CA LEU A 19 -10.58 18.08 20.45
C LEU A 19 -11.23 17.31 19.28
N PRO A 20 -12.39 17.72 18.74
CA PRO A 20 -12.99 17.06 17.58
C PRO A 20 -12.06 17.05 16.37
N GLN A 21 -11.39 18.17 16.08
CA GLN A 21 -10.40 18.26 15.00
C GLN A 21 -9.24 17.29 15.22
N LEU A 22 -8.72 17.21 16.45
CA LEU A 22 -7.62 16.32 16.78
C LEU A 22 -8.01 14.85 16.67
N ILE A 23 -9.24 14.50 17.07
CA ILE A 23 -9.78 13.15 16.93
C ILE A 23 -9.91 12.78 15.45
N VAL A 24 -10.48 13.67 14.63
CA VAL A 24 -10.69 13.40 13.20
C VAL A 24 -9.36 13.27 12.46
N SER A 25 -8.42 14.20 12.67
CA SER A 25 -7.07 14.12 12.09
C SER A 25 -6.31 12.88 12.60
N GLY A 26 -6.46 12.55 13.90
CA GLY A 26 -5.90 11.35 14.49
C GLY A 26 -6.45 10.05 13.87
N ILE A 27 -7.74 10.00 13.55
CA ILE A 27 -8.36 8.88 12.82
C ILE A 27 -7.75 8.77 11.42
N ALA A 28 -7.58 9.87 10.69
CA ALA A 28 -7.00 9.85 9.35
C ALA A 28 -5.58 9.25 9.36
N ILE A 29 -4.74 9.68 10.30
CA ILE A 29 -3.38 9.13 10.47
C ILE A 29 -3.42 7.68 10.98
N GLY A 30 -4.37 7.35 11.85
CA GLY A 30 -4.59 5.98 12.34
C GLY A 30 -4.94 5.01 11.21
N MET A 31 -5.75 5.44 10.23
CA MET A 31 -6.09 4.66 9.04
C MET A 31 -4.85 4.37 8.18
N LEU A 32 -3.95 5.35 8.03
CA LEU A 32 -2.65 5.14 7.36
C LEU A 32 -1.85 4.04 8.04
N TYR A 33 -1.70 4.12 9.38
CA TYR A 33 -0.97 3.09 10.13
C TYR A 33 -1.65 1.73 10.09
N ALA A 34 -2.99 1.68 10.11
CA ALA A 34 -3.73 0.43 9.97
C ALA A 34 -3.47 -0.23 8.61
N LEU A 35 -3.41 0.55 7.53
CA LEU A 35 -3.10 0.03 6.19
C LEU A 35 -1.64 -0.46 6.09
N ILE A 36 -0.69 0.29 6.65
CA ILE A 36 0.72 -0.12 6.72
C ILE A 36 0.84 -1.43 7.52
N ALA A 37 0.19 -1.52 8.68
CA ALA A 37 0.19 -2.73 9.50
C ALA A 37 -0.44 -3.93 8.78
N LEU A 38 -1.54 -3.72 8.05
CA LEU A 38 -2.18 -4.78 7.25
C LEU A 38 -1.24 -5.30 6.15
N SER A 39 -0.56 -4.41 5.44
CA SER A 39 0.40 -4.81 4.40
C SER A 39 1.57 -5.63 4.97
N MET A 40 2.13 -5.21 6.11
CA MET A 40 3.17 -5.94 6.83
C MET A 40 2.69 -7.30 7.34
N THR A 41 1.46 -7.37 7.85
CA THR A 41 0.85 -8.61 8.35
C THR A 41 0.66 -9.63 7.22
N ILE A 42 0.16 -9.19 6.06
CA ILE A 42 -0.02 -10.08 4.91
C ILE A 42 1.34 -10.62 4.43
N LEU A 43 2.35 -9.75 4.32
CA LEU A 43 3.69 -10.16 3.89
C LEU A 43 4.35 -11.13 4.88
N TYR A 44 4.23 -10.85 6.17
CA TYR A 44 4.75 -11.72 7.22
C TYR A 44 4.07 -13.08 7.21
N ARG A 45 2.74 -13.14 7.06
CA ARG A 45 2.02 -14.43 6.96
C ARG A 45 2.41 -15.22 5.71
N ALA A 46 2.77 -14.54 4.62
CA ALA A 46 3.19 -15.18 3.38
C ALA A 46 4.63 -15.74 3.43
N THR A 47 5.55 -15.03 4.08
CA THR A 47 6.99 -15.35 4.06
C THR A 47 7.51 -15.92 5.38
N THR A 48 6.75 -15.80 6.48
CA THR A 48 7.17 -16.06 7.87
C THR A 48 8.43 -15.30 8.30
N VAL A 49 8.81 -14.25 7.55
CA VAL A 49 10.01 -13.44 7.79
C VAL A 49 9.61 -11.97 7.77
N VAL A 50 10.17 -11.20 8.70
CA VAL A 50 9.98 -9.75 8.74
C VAL A 50 10.84 -9.12 7.64
N ASN A 51 10.20 -8.44 6.68
CA ASN A 51 10.89 -7.68 5.65
C ASN A 51 11.22 -6.26 6.13
N PHE A 52 12.48 -5.98 6.39
CA PHE A 52 12.95 -4.64 6.80
C PHE A 52 12.93 -3.61 5.66
N GLY A 53 12.84 -4.04 4.40
CA GLY A 53 12.79 -3.18 3.22
C GLY A 53 11.39 -2.65 2.89
N HIS A 54 10.36 -2.96 3.69
CA HIS A 54 8.99 -2.53 3.40
C HIS A 54 8.84 -1.01 3.30
N GLY A 55 9.46 -0.27 4.24
CA GLY A 55 9.47 1.19 4.20
C GLY A 55 10.18 1.77 2.97
N ASP A 56 11.17 1.04 2.42
CA ASP A 56 11.92 1.46 1.24
C ASP A 56 11.13 1.30 -0.04
N LEU A 57 10.30 0.27 -0.11
CA LEU A 57 9.34 0.09 -1.19
C LEU A 57 8.23 1.14 -1.15
N VAL A 58 7.75 1.49 0.05
CA VAL A 58 6.78 2.59 0.22
C VAL A 58 7.38 3.92 -0.22
N MET A 59 8.64 4.19 0.17
CA MET A 59 9.38 5.37 -0.31
C MET A 59 9.48 5.38 -1.83
N LEU A 60 9.90 4.27 -2.46
CA LEU A 60 9.96 4.19 -3.92
C LEU A 60 8.62 4.46 -4.60
N GLY A 61 7.51 3.97 -4.03
CA GLY A 61 6.17 4.26 -4.53
C GLY A 61 5.84 5.75 -4.50
N ALA A 62 6.18 6.44 -3.40
CA ALA A 62 5.99 7.88 -3.29
C ALA A 62 6.83 8.66 -4.31
N TYR A 63 8.11 8.29 -4.48
CA TYR A 63 8.98 8.92 -5.48
C TYR A 63 8.54 8.63 -6.92
N ALA A 64 8.09 7.40 -7.22
CA ALA A 64 7.56 7.08 -8.54
C ALA A 64 6.35 7.97 -8.88
N LEU A 65 5.43 8.14 -7.94
CA LEU A 65 4.29 9.04 -8.12
C LEU A 65 4.72 10.51 -8.27
N PHE A 66 5.66 10.97 -7.45
CA PHE A 66 6.21 12.34 -7.53
C PHE A 66 6.82 12.65 -8.91
N ILE A 67 7.54 11.69 -9.50
CA ILE A 67 8.18 11.85 -10.81
C ILE A 67 7.15 11.82 -11.94
N LEU A 68 6.18 10.91 -11.85
CA LEU A 68 5.22 10.66 -12.92
C LEU A 68 4.09 11.69 -12.97
N LEU A 69 3.71 12.25 -11.82
CA LEU A 69 2.58 13.18 -11.73
C LEU A 69 2.80 14.43 -12.63
N PRO A 70 3.94 15.14 -12.59
CA PRO A 70 4.22 16.24 -13.51
C PRO A 70 4.27 15.82 -14.99
N MET A 71 4.75 14.61 -15.27
CA MET A 71 4.83 14.10 -16.65
C MET A 71 3.44 13.84 -17.23
N VAL A 72 2.52 13.29 -16.44
CA VAL A 72 1.14 13.03 -16.88
C VAL A 72 0.36 14.33 -17.01
N THR A 73 0.51 15.27 -16.07
CA THR A 73 -0.19 16.56 -16.14
C THR A 73 0.28 17.42 -17.31
N PHE A 74 1.57 17.39 -17.64
CA PHE A 74 2.12 18.12 -18.79
C PHE A 74 1.66 17.55 -20.14
N ASN A 75 1.63 16.22 -20.31
CA ASN A 75 1.20 15.59 -21.55
C ASN A 75 -0.31 15.74 -21.80
N VAL A 76 -1.14 15.71 -20.75
CA VAL A 76 -2.59 15.95 -20.87
C VAL A 76 -2.89 17.39 -21.30
N ALA A 77 -2.05 18.37 -20.92
CA ALA A 77 -2.19 19.75 -21.35
C ALA A 77 -1.83 19.99 -22.83
N LEU A 78 -0.99 19.13 -23.43
CA LEU A 78 -0.50 19.27 -24.80
C LEU A 78 -1.39 18.60 -25.86
N GLU A 79 -2.23 17.62 -25.49
CA GLU A 79 -2.82 16.71 -26.48
C GLU A 79 -4.34 16.76 -26.68
N SER A 80 -5.11 17.69 -26.09
CA SER A 80 -6.56 17.65 -26.36
C SER A 80 -7.38 18.95 -26.25
N SER A 81 -7.46 19.67 -27.37
CA SER A 81 -8.59 20.55 -27.72
C SER A 81 -9.85 19.77 -28.15
N ALA A 82 -9.87 18.43 -28.11
CA ALA A 82 -10.99 17.62 -28.60
C ALA A 82 -11.47 16.48 -27.66
N LEU A 83 -10.80 16.18 -26.55
CA LEU A 83 -11.16 15.09 -25.62
C LEU A 83 -11.65 15.60 -24.26
N HIS A 84 -11.99 16.88 -24.14
CA HIS A 84 -12.38 17.50 -22.86
C HIS A 84 -13.67 16.95 -22.23
N THR A 85 -14.44 16.11 -22.94
CA THR A 85 -15.74 15.61 -22.48
C THR A 85 -15.71 14.24 -21.82
N LEU A 86 -14.60 13.47 -21.92
CA LEU A 86 -14.46 12.17 -21.25
C LEU A 86 -13.42 12.16 -20.12
N THR A 87 -12.52 13.15 -20.07
CA THR A 87 -11.49 13.30 -19.01
C THR A 87 -11.96 14.05 -17.77
N SER A 88 -13.17 14.60 -17.75
CA SER A 88 -13.75 15.19 -16.52
C SER A 88 -14.04 14.15 -15.42
N PHE A 89 -14.01 12.85 -15.74
CA PHE A 89 -14.38 11.79 -14.80
C PHE A 89 -13.20 11.07 -14.15
N VAL A 90 -11.98 11.22 -14.69
CA VAL A 90 -10.77 10.61 -14.12
C VAL A 90 -9.76 11.71 -13.82
N PRO A 91 -9.59 12.11 -12.54
CA PRO A 91 -8.57 13.09 -12.21
C PRO A 91 -7.21 12.58 -12.71
N PRO A 92 -6.38 13.40 -13.38
CA PRO A 92 -5.09 12.98 -13.96
C PRO A 92 -4.17 12.31 -12.92
N TYR A 93 -4.41 12.60 -11.65
CA TYR A 93 -3.84 11.91 -10.50
C TYR A 93 -4.05 10.38 -10.51
N LEU A 94 -5.22 9.87 -10.90
CA LEU A 94 -5.50 8.43 -10.92
C LEU A 94 -4.66 7.72 -11.99
N ILE A 95 -4.44 8.35 -13.14
CA ILE A 95 -3.60 7.80 -14.20
C ILE A 95 -2.15 7.74 -13.74
N ALA A 96 -1.66 8.83 -13.14
CA ALA A 96 -0.31 8.87 -12.56
C ALA A 96 -0.15 7.82 -11.45
N LEU A 97 -1.16 7.64 -10.60
CA LEU A 97 -1.17 6.63 -9.54
C LEU A 97 -1.12 5.20 -10.10
N LEU A 98 -1.94 4.87 -11.10
CA LEU A 98 -1.94 3.56 -11.73
C LEU A 98 -0.60 3.26 -12.42
N LEU A 99 -0.01 4.26 -13.08
CA LEU A 99 1.29 4.12 -13.73
C LEU A 99 2.41 3.96 -12.68
N ALA A 100 2.37 4.71 -11.58
CA ALA A 100 3.28 4.55 -10.45
C ALA A 100 3.16 3.15 -9.82
N LEU A 101 1.94 2.63 -9.65
CA LEU A 101 1.71 1.26 -9.18
C LEU A 101 2.29 0.22 -10.15
N ALA A 102 2.15 0.42 -11.46
CA ALA A 102 2.72 -0.47 -12.47
C ALA A 102 4.25 -0.47 -12.41
N VAL A 103 4.88 0.70 -12.28
CA VAL A 103 6.34 0.83 -12.12
C VAL A 103 6.80 0.17 -10.81
N LEU A 104 6.09 0.41 -9.69
CA LEU A 104 6.42 -0.21 -8.41
C LEU A 104 6.27 -1.73 -8.46
N PHE A 105 5.25 -2.23 -9.14
CA PHE A 105 5.07 -3.67 -9.37
C PHE A 105 6.21 -4.26 -10.18
N ALA A 106 6.66 -3.57 -11.24
CA ALA A 106 7.80 -4.00 -12.04
C ALA A 106 9.11 -4.03 -11.22
N ILE A 107 9.37 -2.99 -10.41
CA ILE A 107 10.54 -2.95 -9.52
C ILE A 107 10.44 -4.07 -8.48
N GLY A 108 9.28 -4.24 -7.83
CA GLY A 108 9.05 -5.30 -6.87
C GLY A 108 9.24 -6.70 -7.46
N TYR A 109 8.80 -6.91 -8.71
CA TYR A 109 9.01 -8.15 -9.45
C TYR A 109 10.51 -8.42 -9.70
N ILE A 110 11.25 -7.41 -10.15
CA ILE A 110 12.70 -7.52 -10.37
C ILE A 110 13.40 -7.86 -9.05
N LEU A 111 13.07 -7.15 -7.96
CA LEU A 111 13.65 -7.41 -6.64
C LEU A 111 13.34 -8.82 -6.15
N HIS A 112 12.09 -9.27 -6.35
CA HIS A 112 11.69 -10.63 -5.98
C HIS A 112 12.48 -11.66 -6.78
N ARG A 113 12.62 -11.49 -8.09
CA ARG A 113 13.29 -12.46 -8.96
C ARG A 113 14.81 -12.50 -8.74
N VAL A 114 15.43 -11.35 -8.58
CA VAL A 114 16.89 -11.21 -8.51
C VAL A 114 17.42 -11.50 -7.11
N PHE A 115 16.76 -10.99 -6.07
CA PHE A 115 17.28 -11.09 -4.70
C PHE A 115 16.51 -12.09 -3.85
N ILE A 116 15.18 -12.02 -3.82
CA ILE A 116 14.39 -12.84 -2.88
C ILE A 116 14.41 -14.31 -3.31
N TRP A 117 14.13 -14.62 -4.57
CA TRP A 117 13.99 -16.00 -5.04
C TRP A 117 15.25 -16.86 -4.85
N PRO A 118 16.48 -16.36 -5.10
CA PRO A 118 17.70 -17.12 -4.80
C PRO A 118 17.94 -17.33 -3.31
N ILE A 119 17.63 -16.34 -2.47
CA ILE A 119 17.96 -16.32 -1.04
C ILE A 119 16.88 -17.03 -0.20
N LEU A 120 15.68 -17.24 -0.75
CA LEU A 120 14.56 -17.89 -0.05
C LEU A 120 14.87 -19.32 0.44
N LYS A 121 15.88 -19.98 -0.14
CA LYS A 121 16.35 -21.32 0.28
C LYS A 121 17.29 -21.28 1.49
N GLY A 122 17.79 -20.10 1.86
CA GLY A 122 18.71 -19.90 2.98
C GLY A 122 18.00 -19.68 4.33
N PRO A 123 18.77 -19.45 5.40
CA PRO A 123 18.24 -19.13 6.72
C PRO A 123 17.42 -17.82 6.70
N HIS A 124 16.38 -17.73 7.53
CA HIS A 124 15.52 -16.54 7.62
C HIS A 124 16.29 -15.22 7.85
N LEU A 125 17.39 -15.28 8.60
CA LEU A 125 18.27 -14.14 8.85
C LEU A 125 18.91 -13.58 7.56
N SER A 126 19.23 -14.44 6.59
CA SER A 126 19.83 -14.04 5.32
C SER A 126 18.88 -13.18 4.49
N LEU A 127 17.58 -13.51 4.49
CA LEU A 127 16.56 -12.75 3.79
C LEU A 127 16.38 -11.35 4.41
N ALA A 128 16.39 -11.26 5.75
CA ALA A 128 16.32 -10.00 6.47
C ALA A 128 17.53 -9.09 6.18
N LEU A 129 18.75 -9.63 6.23
CA LEU A 129 19.98 -8.88 5.93
C LEU A 129 20.00 -8.38 4.48
N MET A 130 19.56 -9.21 3.53
CA MET A 130 19.42 -8.78 2.13
C MET A 130 18.43 -7.62 2.00
N ALA A 131 17.26 -7.69 2.67
CA ALA A 131 16.27 -6.63 2.60
C ALA A 131 16.83 -5.29 3.12
N ILE A 132 17.61 -5.31 4.21
CA ILE A 132 18.30 -4.13 4.74
C ILE A 132 19.31 -3.57 3.72
N ALA A 133 20.12 -4.45 3.13
CA ALA A 133 21.14 -4.04 2.15
C ALA A 133 20.52 -3.43 0.89
N VAL A 134 19.49 -4.07 0.33
CA VAL A 134 18.73 -3.57 -0.83
C VAL A 134 18.05 -2.25 -0.49
N GLY A 135 17.41 -2.16 0.68
CA GLY A 135 16.77 -0.94 1.16
C GLY A 135 17.75 0.24 1.26
N TYR A 136 18.92 0.01 1.83
CA TYR A 136 19.97 1.03 1.92
C TYR A 136 20.50 1.45 0.54
N ALA A 137 20.70 0.49 -0.37
CA ALA A 137 21.10 0.78 -1.75
C ALA A 137 20.06 1.65 -2.47
N LEU A 138 18.77 1.32 -2.35
CA LEU A 138 17.65 2.08 -2.93
C LEU A 138 17.59 3.50 -2.37
N ARG A 139 17.67 3.66 -1.05
CA ARG A 139 17.78 4.99 -0.42
C ARG A 139 18.98 5.77 -0.94
N GLY A 140 20.12 5.10 -1.13
CA GLY A 140 21.34 5.70 -1.67
C GLY A 140 21.15 6.25 -3.09
N VAL A 141 20.50 5.48 -3.96
CA VAL A 141 20.19 5.89 -5.35
C VAL A 141 19.26 7.11 -5.35
N ILE A 142 18.15 7.06 -4.62
CA ILE A 142 17.21 8.19 -4.56
C ILE A 142 17.88 9.44 -3.99
N ARG A 143 18.67 9.28 -2.92
CA ARG A 143 19.40 10.37 -2.28
C ARG A 143 20.42 11.03 -3.21
N LYS A 144 21.01 10.27 -4.12
CA LYS A 144 21.94 10.81 -5.11
C LYS A 144 21.23 11.70 -6.13
N GLU A 145 20.06 11.28 -6.62
CA GLU A 145 19.34 11.99 -7.68
C GLU A 145 18.47 13.15 -7.14
N TYR A 146 17.84 12.98 -5.98
CA TYR A 146 16.86 13.94 -5.42
C TYR A 146 17.32 14.65 -4.13
N GLY A 147 18.51 14.32 -3.63
CA GLY A 147 19.04 14.91 -2.41
C GLY A 147 18.46 14.31 -1.12
N LYS A 148 18.61 15.04 -0.01
CA LYS A 148 18.18 14.61 1.34
C LYS A 148 16.96 15.38 1.86
N GLU A 149 16.45 16.33 1.07
CA GLU A 149 15.39 17.23 1.48
C GLU A 149 14.03 16.54 1.41
N ILE A 150 13.10 17.00 2.25
CA ILE A 150 11.73 16.53 2.24
C ILE A 150 11.03 17.22 1.08
N LEU A 151 10.80 16.48 0.00
CA LEU A 151 10.07 16.97 -1.16
C LEU A 151 8.58 17.03 -0.83
N GLN A 152 7.98 18.21 -1.00
CA GLN A 152 6.54 18.37 -0.88
C GLN A 152 5.86 17.85 -2.15
N MET A 153 4.93 16.93 -1.97
CA MET A 153 4.15 16.41 -3.08
C MET A 153 3.07 17.43 -3.48
N PRO A 154 2.89 17.72 -4.79
CA PRO A 154 1.79 18.55 -5.25
C PRO A 154 0.45 17.99 -4.78
N ARG A 155 -0.40 18.84 -4.21
CA ARG A 155 -1.71 18.41 -3.71
C ARG A 155 -2.62 18.00 -4.89
N PRO A 156 -3.34 16.87 -4.78
CA PRO A 156 -4.20 16.38 -5.86
C PRO A 156 -5.51 17.17 -6.01
N PHE A 157 -6.00 17.82 -4.95
CA PHE A 157 -7.21 18.63 -4.96
C PHE A 157 -6.92 20.10 -4.61
N GLU A 158 -7.70 21.02 -5.17
CA GLU A 158 -7.66 22.44 -4.78
C GLU A 158 -8.09 22.61 -3.32
N ASP A 159 -7.54 23.61 -2.64
CA ASP A 159 -7.69 23.86 -1.20
C ASP A 159 -9.13 24.29 -0.85
N HIS A 160 -10.04 23.32 -0.85
CA HIS A 160 -11.40 23.45 -0.35
C HIS A 160 -11.49 22.71 0.99
N ALA A 161 -11.43 23.48 2.07
CA ALA A 161 -11.70 22.98 3.40
C ALA A 161 -13.22 22.85 3.58
N TYR A 162 -13.71 21.62 3.76
CA TYR A 162 -15.11 21.38 4.07
C TYR A 162 -15.28 21.39 5.59
N GLU A 163 -16.21 22.20 6.07
CA GLU A 163 -16.56 22.22 7.48
C GLU A 163 -17.46 21.01 7.78
N VAL A 164 -16.93 20.03 8.52
CA VAL A 164 -17.63 18.78 8.83
C VAL A 164 -18.51 18.94 10.07
N MET A 165 -18.06 19.74 11.04
CA MET A 165 -18.77 19.94 12.31
C MET A 165 -18.42 21.30 12.89
N ASN A 166 -19.40 22.18 13.10
CA ASN A 166 -19.20 23.43 13.84
C ASN A 166 -19.57 23.22 15.31
N ILE A 167 -18.62 23.41 16.22
CA ILE A 167 -18.90 23.46 17.65
C ILE A 167 -18.46 24.82 18.17
N ASN A 168 -19.42 25.66 18.58
CA ASN A 168 -19.17 26.98 19.18
C ASN A 168 -18.28 27.91 18.32
N GLY A 169 -18.43 27.92 16.99
CA GLY A 169 -17.69 28.83 16.11
C GLY A 169 -16.26 28.39 15.76
N MET A 170 -15.82 27.22 16.24
CA MET A 170 -14.62 26.54 15.77
C MET A 170 -15.05 25.31 14.97
N GLY A 171 -15.02 25.47 13.64
CA GLY A 171 -15.29 24.40 12.69
C GLY A 171 -14.20 23.33 12.72
N THR A 172 -14.61 22.07 12.70
CA THR A 172 -13.75 20.95 12.32
C THR A 172 -13.63 20.98 10.80
N TYR A 173 -12.46 21.38 10.31
CA TYR A 173 -12.18 21.48 8.89
C TYR A 173 -11.51 20.19 8.42
N LEU A 174 -12.08 19.58 7.39
CA LEU A 174 -11.50 18.42 6.76
C LEU A 174 -11.21 18.76 5.30
N THR A 175 -9.98 18.51 4.89
CA THR A 175 -9.58 18.71 3.50
C THR A 175 -10.11 17.58 2.63
N LEU A 176 -10.36 17.85 1.34
CA LEU A 176 -10.73 16.80 0.38
C LEU A 176 -9.66 15.70 0.30
N ASP A 177 -8.39 16.06 0.48
CA ASP A 177 -7.27 15.12 0.54
C ASP A 177 -7.48 14.09 1.67
N GLU A 178 -7.82 14.54 2.88
CA GLU A 178 -8.04 13.65 4.03
C GLU A 178 -9.28 12.76 3.86
N ILE A 179 -10.37 13.30 3.31
CA ILE A 179 -11.60 12.55 3.07
C ILE A 179 -11.38 11.46 2.02
N THR A 180 -10.78 11.83 0.88
CA THR A 180 -10.51 10.90 -0.21
C THR A 180 -9.51 9.84 0.22
N PHE A 181 -8.45 10.22 0.96
CA PHE A 181 -7.51 9.29 1.55
C PHE A 181 -8.21 8.30 2.49
N CYS A 182 -8.98 8.78 3.47
CA CYS A 182 -9.72 7.92 4.40
C CYS A 182 -10.69 6.99 3.67
N GLY A 183 -11.39 7.50 2.65
CA GLY A 183 -12.29 6.72 1.82
C GLY A 183 -11.58 5.59 1.07
N VAL A 184 -10.45 5.88 0.41
CA VAL A 184 -9.64 4.89 -0.31
C VAL A 184 -9.10 3.83 0.65
N VAL A 185 -8.56 4.24 1.80
CA VAL A 185 -8.07 3.29 2.81
C VAL A 185 -9.19 2.39 3.31
N LEU A 186 -10.35 2.96 3.65
CA LEU A 186 -11.51 2.20 4.11
C LEU A 186 -11.96 1.17 3.06
N VAL A 187 -12.05 1.58 1.79
CA VAL A 187 -12.37 0.67 0.67
C VAL A 187 -11.34 -0.44 0.58
N MET A 188 -10.03 -0.15 0.65
CA MET A 188 -9.00 -1.18 0.57
C MET A 188 -9.02 -2.15 1.76
N LEU A 189 -9.28 -1.67 2.97
CA LEU A 189 -9.46 -2.52 4.13
C LEU A 189 -10.69 -3.43 3.96
N LEU A 190 -11.81 -2.90 3.48
CA LEU A 190 -13.04 -3.64 3.27
C LEU A 190 -12.92 -4.68 2.15
N VAL A 191 -12.29 -4.31 1.02
CA VAL A 191 -11.96 -5.24 -0.06
C VAL A 191 -11.05 -6.35 0.45
N SER A 192 -9.99 -6.02 1.20
CA SER A 192 -9.09 -7.01 1.78
C SER A 192 -9.85 -7.96 2.72
N TYR A 193 -10.71 -7.43 3.58
CA TYR A 193 -11.53 -8.23 4.49
C TYR A 193 -12.45 -9.20 3.75
N ILE A 194 -13.16 -8.73 2.71
CA ILE A 194 -14.06 -9.55 1.89
C ILE A 194 -13.27 -10.63 1.15
N VAL A 195 -12.14 -10.26 0.54
CA VAL A 195 -11.28 -11.21 -0.18
C VAL A 195 -10.80 -12.32 0.74
N PHE A 196 -10.25 -12.00 1.92
CA PHE A 196 -9.73 -13.03 2.82
C PHE A 196 -10.81 -13.85 3.51
N THR A 197 -11.96 -13.26 3.87
CA THR A 197 -12.97 -13.93 4.71
C THR A 197 -14.09 -14.58 3.89
N LYS A 198 -14.54 -13.93 2.82
CA LYS A 198 -15.75 -14.33 2.08
C LYS A 198 -15.46 -15.03 0.76
N THR A 199 -14.28 -14.85 0.16
CA THR A 199 -13.98 -15.50 -1.13
C THR A 199 -13.36 -16.88 -0.96
N ARG A 200 -13.66 -17.78 -1.91
CA ARG A 200 -13.04 -19.12 -1.98
C ARG A 200 -11.52 -19.05 -2.05
N PHE A 201 -10.99 -18.05 -2.76
CA PHE A 201 -9.55 -17.82 -2.84
C PHE A 201 -8.96 -17.55 -1.46
N GLY A 202 -9.53 -16.62 -0.69
CA GLY A 202 -9.08 -16.30 0.66
C GLY A 202 -9.09 -17.50 1.60
N GLN A 203 -10.15 -18.31 1.56
CA GLN A 203 -10.28 -19.53 2.39
C GLN A 203 -9.21 -20.58 2.06
N ILE A 204 -8.95 -20.81 0.77
CA ILE A 204 -7.90 -21.73 0.31
C ILE A 204 -6.52 -21.25 0.76
N VAL A 205 -6.24 -19.95 0.60
CA VAL A 205 -4.97 -19.35 1.03
C VAL A 205 -4.78 -19.48 2.54
N GLN A 206 -5.82 -19.25 3.34
CA GLN A 206 -5.76 -19.44 4.79
C GLN A 206 -5.50 -20.90 5.19
N ALA A 207 -6.13 -21.87 4.52
CA ALA A 207 -5.89 -23.30 4.76
C ALA A 207 -4.43 -23.70 4.46
N MET A 208 -3.87 -23.20 3.35
CA MET A 208 -2.47 -23.43 2.99
C MET A 208 -1.49 -22.89 4.05
N PHE A 209 -1.80 -21.73 4.64
CA PHE A 209 -0.97 -21.15 5.71
C PHE A 209 -1.02 -21.93 7.02
N GLN A 210 -2.07 -22.70 7.30
CA GLN A 210 -2.14 -23.55 8.50
C GLN A 210 -1.27 -24.79 8.34
N THR A 211 -1.43 -25.52 7.23
CA THR A 211 -0.56 -26.65 6.90
C THR A 211 -0.54 -26.87 5.40
N GLN A 212 0.62 -26.61 4.80
CA GLN A 212 0.80 -26.81 3.36
C GLN A 212 0.60 -28.29 2.95
N ARG A 213 1.16 -29.21 3.74
CA ARG A 213 1.00 -30.66 3.52
C ARG A 213 -0.46 -31.10 3.67
N GLY A 214 -1.16 -30.65 4.70
CA GLY A 214 -2.58 -30.95 4.92
C GLY A 214 -3.46 -30.47 3.77
N SER A 215 -3.23 -29.25 3.29
CA SER A 215 -3.96 -28.69 2.15
C SER A 215 -3.75 -29.51 0.87
N SER A 216 -2.54 -29.97 0.61
CA SER A 216 -2.26 -30.83 -0.55
C SER A 216 -2.94 -32.20 -0.48
N LEU A 217 -3.19 -32.75 0.71
CA LEU A 217 -3.88 -34.04 0.90
C LEU A 217 -5.39 -33.95 0.62
N VAL A 218 -6.01 -32.77 0.80
CA VAL A 218 -7.43 -32.52 0.49
C VAL A 218 -7.63 -32.14 -1.00
N GLY A 219 -6.57 -32.25 -1.82
CA GLY A 219 -6.65 -32.03 -3.27
C GLY A 219 -6.48 -30.56 -3.70
N ILE A 220 -6.07 -29.66 -2.81
CA ILE A 220 -5.77 -28.27 -3.17
C ILE A 220 -4.43 -28.22 -3.90
N ASN A 221 -4.40 -27.65 -5.11
CA ASN A 221 -3.16 -27.45 -5.86
C ASN A 221 -2.35 -26.27 -5.28
N VAL A 222 -1.58 -26.59 -4.25
CA VAL A 222 -0.69 -25.67 -3.55
C VAL A 222 0.21 -24.87 -4.49
N MET A 223 0.80 -25.51 -5.50
CA MET A 223 1.76 -24.86 -6.40
C MET A 223 1.08 -23.79 -7.25
N TYR A 224 -0.14 -24.05 -7.72
CA TYR A 224 -0.93 -23.10 -8.49
C TYR A 224 -1.25 -21.85 -7.65
N TYR A 225 -1.78 -22.02 -6.43
CA TYR A 225 -2.15 -20.88 -5.60
C TYR A 225 -0.94 -20.12 -5.06
N ASN A 226 0.17 -20.81 -4.73
CA ASN A 226 1.42 -20.13 -4.36
C ASN A 226 1.93 -19.26 -5.51
N ASN A 227 1.96 -19.79 -6.74
CA ASN A 227 2.34 -18.98 -7.90
C ASN A 227 1.37 -17.81 -8.11
N LEU A 228 0.07 -18.00 -7.93
CA LEU A 228 -0.93 -16.92 -8.05
C LEU A 228 -0.68 -15.78 -7.05
N ILE A 229 -0.39 -16.11 -5.78
CA ILE A 229 -0.11 -15.13 -4.72
C ILE A 229 1.13 -14.29 -5.06
N TRP A 230 2.17 -14.90 -5.60
CA TRP A 230 3.42 -14.22 -5.96
C TRP A 230 3.36 -13.51 -7.33
N GLY A 231 2.17 -13.23 -7.86
CA GLY A 231 1.98 -12.53 -9.14
C GLY A 231 2.24 -13.41 -10.38
N GLY A 232 2.30 -14.71 -10.18
CA GLY A 232 2.63 -15.72 -11.18
C GLY A 232 1.53 -16.09 -12.15
N TRP A 233 0.67 -15.14 -12.55
CA TRP A 233 -0.23 -15.37 -13.68
C TRP A 233 0.58 -15.72 -14.95
N LEU A 234 1.80 -15.18 -15.09
CA LEU A 234 2.77 -15.56 -16.12
C LEU A 234 3.28 -17.01 -16.00
N PHE A 235 3.33 -17.59 -14.79
CA PHE A 235 3.83 -18.96 -14.56
C PHE A 235 2.80 -20.05 -14.87
N ILE A 236 1.51 -19.69 -14.99
CA ILE A 236 0.43 -20.62 -15.38
C ILE A 236 0.68 -21.19 -16.79
N GLY A 237 1.37 -20.43 -17.66
CA GLY A 237 1.73 -20.86 -19.01
C GLY A 237 2.75 -21.99 -19.07
N CYS A 238 3.55 -22.24 -18.02
CA CYS A 238 4.70 -23.15 -18.13
C CYS A 238 4.56 -24.48 -17.36
N SER A 239 3.54 -24.66 -16.51
CA SER A 239 3.41 -25.91 -15.71
C SER A 239 2.38 -26.91 -16.23
N ARG A 240 1.73 -26.66 -17.39
CA ARG A 240 0.74 -27.59 -17.96
C ARG A 240 1.36 -28.79 -18.72
N ARG A 241 2.50 -29.32 -18.24
CA ARG A 241 3.00 -30.65 -18.63
C ARG A 241 3.77 -31.31 -17.47
N ARG A 242 3.02 -31.94 -16.55
CA ARG A 242 3.38 -33.24 -15.93
C ARG A 242 2.25 -33.69 -14.99
N ASN A 243 1.25 -34.33 -15.58
CA ASN A 243 0.56 -35.46 -14.95
C ASN A 243 -0.22 -36.22 -16.03
N ALA A 244 0.53 -36.86 -16.94
CA ALA A 244 0.05 -38.09 -17.55
C ALA A 244 0.10 -39.15 -16.43
N ARG A 245 -1.08 -39.64 -16.06
CA ARG A 245 -1.28 -40.70 -15.08
C ARG A 245 -0.49 -41.94 -15.50
N PRO A 246 0.22 -42.64 -14.61
CA PRO A 246 0.39 -44.07 -14.73
C PRO A 246 -0.71 -44.75 -13.91
N HIS A 247 -1.64 -45.34 -14.65
CA HIS A 247 -2.40 -46.56 -14.35
C HIS A 247 -2.80 -46.88 -12.90
N ALA A 248 -4.13 -46.90 -12.70
CA ALA A 248 -4.77 -47.79 -11.76
C ALA A 248 -4.53 -49.26 -12.19
N SER A 249 -4.00 -50.05 -11.24
CA SER A 249 -4.35 -51.44 -10.82
C SER A 249 -4.80 -52.49 -11.86
N PRO A 250 -4.63 -53.80 -11.58
CA PRO A 250 -4.26 -54.45 -10.31
C PRO A 250 -2.85 -55.05 -10.27
#